data_AF-A0A7S2NDT4-F1
#
_entry.id   AF-A0A7S2NDT4-F1
#
_cell.length_a   1.000
_cell.length_b   1.000
_cell.length_c   1.000
_cell.angle_alpha   90.00
_cell.angle_beta   90.00
_cell.angle_gamma   90.00
#
_symmetry.space_group_name_H-M   'P 1'
#
loop_
_entity.id
_entity.type
_entity.pdbx_description
1 polymer ?
#
loop_
_entity_poly.entity_id
_entity_poly.type
_entity_poly.pdbx_seq_one_letter_code
_entity_poly.pdbx_strand_id
1 'polypeptide(L)'
;SGEARGRPERLGLVLDLDNTLVHTLALTQRLDVAAFTGNGGAELHEYPDPNNGPDRFYTMIRPGVHSFLQQLQSLYDMSIVTMGDRHYLDFVVSKIDPSGTIF
;
A
#
# COMPACT_ATOMS: atom_id res chain seq x y z
N SER A 1 -8.26 27.63 -36.26
CA SER A 1 -8.19 26.17 -36.02
C SER A 1 -7.36 25.96 -34.77
N GLY A 2 -7.99 25.77 -33.61
CA GLY A 2 -7.25 25.54 -32.36
C GLY A 2 -6.92 24.06 -32.26
N GLU A 3 -5.64 23.70 -32.37
CA GLU A 3 -5.18 22.35 -32.06
C GLU A 3 -5.55 22.02 -30.62
N ALA A 4 -6.29 20.93 -30.44
CA ALA A 4 -6.43 20.30 -29.13
C ALA A 4 -5.02 19.87 -28.70
N ARG A 5 -4.42 20.61 -27.76
CA ARG A 5 -3.21 20.13 -27.08
C ARG A 5 -3.59 18.80 -26.42
N GLY A 6 -3.03 17.71 -26.94
CA GLY A 6 -3.14 16.40 -26.31
C GLY A 6 -2.76 16.50 -24.84
N ARG A 7 -3.44 15.73 -23.98
CA ARG A 7 -3.07 15.62 -22.56
C ARG A 7 -1.56 15.29 -22.51
N PRO A 8 -0.75 15.98 -21.70
CA PRO A 8 0.67 15.65 -21.58
C PRO A 8 0.81 14.16 -21.22
N GLU A 9 1.73 13.45 -21.88
CA GLU A 9 2.00 12.04 -21.58
C GLU A 9 2.45 11.93 -20.12
N ARG A 10 1.74 11.08 -19.35
CA ARG A 10 2.11 10.79 -17.97
C ARG A 10 3.37 9.92 -17.97
N LEU A 11 4.24 10.14 -17.00
CA LEU A 11 5.41 9.27 -16.82
C LEU A 11 4.99 7.98 -16.11
N GLY A 12 5.67 6.88 -16.40
CA GLY A 12 5.55 5.66 -15.61
C GLY A 12 6.24 5.81 -14.26
N LEU A 13 5.56 5.44 -13.17
CA LEU A 13 6.14 5.40 -11.83
C LEU A 13 5.99 3.99 -11.24
N VAL A 14 7.13 3.33 -11.03
CA VAL A 14 7.18 2.02 -10.38
C VAL A 14 7.46 2.22 -8.89
N LEU A 15 6.58 1.70 -8.04
CA LEU A 15 6.66 1.82 -6.59
C LEU A 15 6.97 0.48 -5.94
N ASP A 16 7.91 0.50 -5.00
CA ASP A 16 8.15 -0.60 -4.08
C ASP A 16 7.19 -0.54 -2.86
N LEU A 17 6.98 -1.68 -2.18
CA LEU A 17 6.14 -1.77 -0.99
C LEU A 17 6.97 -1.66 0.31
N ASP A 18 7.80 -2.66 0.59
CA ASP A 18 8.44 -2.87 1.87
C ASP A 18 9.53 -1.84 2.17
N ASN A 19 9.42 -1.16 3.31
CA ASN A 19 10.26 -0.02 3.69
C ASN A 19 10.18 1.18 2.72
N THR A 20 9.16 1.19 1.85
CA THR A 20 8.87 2.29 0.91
C THR A 20 7.50 2.90 1.23
N LEU A 21 6.42 2.14 1.01
CA LEU A 21 5.03 2.54 1.31
C LEU A 21 4.51 1.91 2.62
N VAL A 22 4.99 0.72 2.96
CA VAL A 22 4.56 -0.01 4.15
C VAL A 22 5.75 -0.62 4.88
N HIS A 23 5.53 -1.03 6.12
CA HIS A 23 6.49 -1.84 6.87
C HIS A 23 5.77 -3.04 7.47
N THR A 24 6.23 -4.26 7.13
CA THR A 24 5.63 -5.51 7.59
C THR A 24 6.58 -6.26 8.51
N LEU A 25 6.05 -6.74 9.65
CA LEU A 25 6.76 -7.58 10.61
C LEU A 25 6.04 -8.90 10.82
N ALA A 26 6.78 -10.02 10.81
CA ALA A 26 6.28 -11.32 11.22
C ALA A 26 6.49 -11.50 12.73
N LEU A 27 5.40 -11.81 13.44
CA LEU A 27 5.42 -12.07 14.88
C LEU A 27 4.64 -13.36 15.18
N THR A 28 5.18 -14.18 16.08
CA THR A 28 4.48 -15.37 16.61
C THR A 28 3.44 -14.99 17.68
N GLN A 29 3.64 -13.86 18.36
CA GLN A 29 2.73 -13.33 19.36
C GLN A 29 1.70 -12.40 18.73
N ARG A 30 0.46 -12.50 19.21
CA ARG A 30 -0.61 -11.62 18.75
C ARG A 30 -0.48 -10.24 19.39
N LEU A 31 -0.42 -9.20 18.57
CA LEU A 31 -0.51 -7.81 19.02
C LEU A 31 -1.97 -7.39 19.22
N ASP A 32 -2.20 -6.54 20.22
CA ASP A 32 -3.44 -5.77 20.34
C ASP A 32 -3.39 -4.57 19.40
N VAL A 33 -3.81 -4.78 18.15
CA VAL A 33 -3.81 -3.74 17.10
C VAL A 33 -4.60 -2.51 17.54
N ALA A 34 -5.70 -2.68 18.28
CA ALA A 34 -6.54 -1.58 18.71
C ALA A 34 -5.80 -0.62 19.67
N ALA A 35 -4.91 -1.17 20.52
CA ALA A 35 -4.05 -0.38 21.39
C ALA A 35 -3.05 0.50 20.62
N PHE A 36 -2.62 0.08 19.42
CA PHE A 36 -1.71 0.87 18.57
C PHE A 36 -2.45 1.92 17.73
N THR A 37 -3.67 1.62 17.28
CA THR A 37 -4.48 2.55 16.47
C THR A 37 -5.19 3.61 17.32
N GLY A 38 -5.35 3.37 18.63
CA GLY A 38 -6.12 4.23 19.54
C GLY A 38 -5.59 5.66 19.73
N ASN A 39 -4.33 5.94 19.37
CA ASN A 39 -3.74 7.29 19.41
C ASN A 39 -3.84 8.05 18.08
N GLY A 40 -4.64 7.55 17.12
CA GLY A 40 -5.17 8.35 16.00
C GLY A 40 -4.25 8.61 14.82
N GLY A 41 -3.13 7.88 14.68
CA GLY A 41 -2.20 8.10 13.55
C GLY A 41 -1.58 6.86 12.91
N ALA A 42 -1.56 5.72 13.59
CA ALA A 42 -0.98 4.50 13.04
C ALA A 42 -2.05 3.67 12.34
N GLU A 43 -1.84 3.39 11.05
CA GLU A 43 -2.63 2.43 10.29
C GLU A 43 -1.92 1.07 10.32
N LEU A 44 -2.33 0.23 11.27
CA LEU A 44 -1.75 -1.10 11.50
C LEU A 44 -2.78 -2.17 11.15
N HIS A 45 -2.39 -3.12 10.30
CA HIS A 45 -3.24 -4.21 9.84
C HIS A 45 -2.60 -5.57 10.11
N GLU A 46 -3.39 -6.50 10.63
CA GLU A 46 -3.01 -7.89 10.77
C GLU A 46 -3.34 -8.64 9.46
N TYR A 47 -2.34 -9.35 8.92
CA TYR A 47 -2.46 -10.28 7.81
C TYR A 47 -2.08 -11.69 8.31
N PRO A 48 -3.03 -12.63 8.39
CA PRO A 48 -2.71 -14.01 8.78
C PRO A 48 -1.89 -14.69 7.68
N ASP A 49 -0.99 -15.60 8.08
CA ASP A 49 -0.21 -16.40 7.13
C ASP A 49 -1.17 -17.16 6.18
N PRO A 50 -1.06 -16.98 4.85
CA PRO A 50 -1.91 -17.67 3.88
C PRO A 50 -1.74 -19.20 3.92
N ASN A 51 -0.64 -19.71 4.48
CA ASN A 51 -0.37 -21.12 4.65
C ASN A 51 -0.83 -21.68 6.00
N ASN A 52 -1.56 -20.89 6.81
CA ASN A 52 -1.99 -21.24 8.17
C ASN A 52 -0.82 -21.59 9.13
N GLY A 53 0.34 -20.97 8.93
CA GLY A 53 1.44 -21.05 9.88
C GLY A 53 1.16 -20.32 11.21
N PRO A 54 2.04 -20.49 12.21
CA PRO A 54 1.90 -19.82 13.50
C PRO A 54 2.21 -18.32 13.43
N ASP A 55 2.83 -17.87 12.36
CA ASP A 55 3.25 -16.48 12.17
C ASP A 55 2.06 -15.58 11.81
N ARG A 56 2.10 -14.36 12.35
CA ARG A 56 1.17 -13.27 12.04
C ARG A 56 1.96 -12.12 11.46
N PHE A 57 1.52 -11.61 10.33
CA PHE A 57 2.13 -10.45 9.70
C PHE A 57 1.39 -9.19 10.13
N TYR A 58 2.15 -8.19 10.55
CA TYR A 58 1.63 -6.89 10.95
C TYR A 58 2.19 -5.85 10.01
N THR A 59 1.31 -5.26 9.21
CA THR A 59 1.67 -4.27 8.19
C THR A 59 1.23 -2.89 8.64
N MET A 60 2.20 -1.99 8.77
CA MET A 60 1.98 -0.59 9.06
C MET A 60 2.07 0.22 7.78
N ILE A 61 1.05 1.04 7.50
CA ILE A 61 1.07 1.97 6.38
C ILE A 61 1.88 3.20 6.78
N ARG A 62 2.82 3.61 5.92
CA ARG A 62 3.62 4.80 6.16
C ARG A 62 2.71 6.04 6.19
N PRO A 63 2.86 6.94 7.17
CA PRO A 63 2.04 8.15 7.24
C PRO A 63 2.06 8.94 5.94
N GLY A 64 0.87 9.31 5.44
CA GLY A 64 0.70 10.10 4.23
C GLY A 64 0.68 9.31 2.92
N VAL A 65 0.75 7.97 2.94
CA VAL A 65 0.68 7.15 1.71
C VAL A 65 -0.59 7.41 0.91
N HIS A 66 -1.75 7.46 1.57
CA HIS A 66 -3.02 7.71 0.88
C HIS A 66 -3.02 9.03 0.11
N SER A 67 -2.60 10.12 0.77
CA SER A 67 -2.55 11.44 0.13
C SER A 67 -1.46 11.52 -0.94
N PHE A 68 -0.31 10.87 -0.71
CA PHE A 68 0.77 10.74 -1.68
C PHE A 68 0.29 10.08 -2.98
N LEU A 69 -0.33 8.89 -2.90
CA LEU A 69 -0.82 8.16 -4.06
C LEU A 69 -1.91 8.94 -4.81
N GLN A 70 -2.85 9.54 -4.08
CA GLN A 70 -3.93 10.33 -4.66
C GLN A 70 -3.42 11.56 -5.42
N GLN A 71 -2.37 12.22 -4.93
CA GLN A 71 -1.76 13.37 -5.62
C GLN A 71 -1.03 12.91 -6.91
N LEU A 72 -0.32 11.79 -6.84
CA LEU A 72 0.49 11.30 -7.95
C LEU A 72 -0.30 10.66 -9.09
N GLN A 73 -1.50 10.09 -8.85
CA GLN A 73 -2.30 9.44 -9.90
C GLN A 73 -2.62 10.37 -11.09
N SER A 74 -2.68 11.68 -10.84
CA SER A 74 -2.94 12.68 -11.88
C SER A 74 -1.73 12.98 -12.76
N LEU A 75 -0.53 12.64 -12.27
CA LEU A 75 0.77 12.96 -12.88
C LEU A 75 1.46 11.73 -13.49
N TYR A 76 1.21 10.54 -12.93
CA TYR A 76 1.90 9.30 -13.29
C TYR A 76 0.92 8.17 -13.60
N ASP A 77 1.32 7.28 -14.49
CA ASP A 77 0.77 5.92 -14.61
C ASP A 77 1.57 5.02 -13.65
N MET A 78 0.92 4.62 -12.54
CA MET A 78 1.62 3.95 -11.44
C MET A 78 1.51 2.43 -11.51
N SER A 79 2.56 1.74 -11.05
CA SER A 79 2.58 0.28 -10.92
C SER A 79 3.36 -0.14 -9.68
N ILE A 80 2.97 -1.24 -9.05
CA ILE A 80 3.68 -1.79 -7.90
C ILE A 80 4.63 -2.91 -8.35
N VAL A 81 5.84 -2.90 -7.79
CA VAL A 81 6.79 -4.01 -7.83
C VAL A 81 7.17 -4.34 -6.39
N THR A 82 7.13 -5.61 -6.01
CA THR A 82 7.55 -6.05 -4.67
C THR A 82 8.23 -7.41 -4.79
N MET A 83 9.06 -7.72 -3.80
CA MET A 83 9.61 -9.07 -3.59
C MET A 83 8.65 -9.98 -2.82
N GLY A 84 7.56 -9.44 -2.26
CA GLY A 84 6.51 -10.21 -1.62
C GLY A 84 5.70 -11.04 -2.61
N ASP A 85 4.99 -12.05 -2.09
CA ASP A 85 4.14 -12.89 -2.93
C ASP A 85 2.86 -12.17 -3.39
N ARG A 86 2.09 -12.84 -4.25
CA ARG A 86 0.86 -12.25 -4.80
C ARG A 86 -0.20 -11.97 -3.72
N HIS A 87 -0.32 -12.82 -2.71
CA HIS A 87 -1.32 -12.64 -1.66
C HIS A 87 -0.98 -11.45 -0.77
N TYR A 88 0.30 -11.25 -0.46
CA TYR A 88 0.81 -10.08 0.25
C TYR A 88 0.57 -8.80 -0.57
N LEU A 89 0.88 -8.82 -1.87
CA LEU A 89 0.61 -7.70 -2.77
C LEU A 89 -0.88 -7.33 -2.77
N ASP A 90 -1.76 -8.32 -2.97
CA ASP A 90 -3.21 -8.11 -2.98
C ASP A 90 -3.71 -7.57 -1.63
N PHE A 91 -3.17 -8.10 -0.52
CA PHE A 91 -3.48 -7.60 0.82
C PHE A 91 -3.10 -6.13 0.99
N VAL A 92 -1.86 -5.74 0.66
CA VAL A 92 -1.39 -4.36 0.83
C VAL A 92 -2.17 -3.41 -0.07
N VAL A 93 -2.37 -3.77 -1.35
CA VAL A 93 -3.17 -2.97 -2.30
C VAL A 93 -4.59 -2.77 -1.78
N SER A 94 -5.22 -3.79 -1.19
CA SER A 94 -6.56 -3.64 -0.61
C SER A 94 -6.64 -2.60 0.52
N LYS A 95 -5.51 -2.23 1.13
CA LYS A 95 -5.46 -1.20 2.18
C LYS A 95 -5.16 0.19 1.62
N ILE A 96 -4.25 0.30 0.66
CA ILE A 96 -3.77 1.59 0.13
C ILE A 96 -4.54 2.08 -1.11
N ASP A 97 -5.20 1.19 -1.84
CA ASP A 97 -6.09 1.51 -2.98
C ASP A 97 -7.36 0.62 -2.93
N PRO A 98 -8.25 0.82 -1.94
CA PRO A 98 -9.45 0.01 -1.77
C PRO A 98 -10.46 0.16 -2.93
N SER A 99 -10.37 1.24 -3.72
CA SER A 99 -11.25 1.45 -4.88
C SER A 99 -10.70 0.85 -6.17
N GLY A 100 -9.42 0.43 -6.21
CA GLY A 100 -8.78 -0.10 -7.41
C GLY A 100 -8.72 0.92 -8.54
N THR A 101 -8.52 2.20 -8.21
CA THR A 101 -8.51 3.30 -9.19
C THR A 101 -7.11 3.84 -9.47
N ILE A 102 -6.13 3.46 -8.67
CA ILE A 102 -4.77 4.00 -8.70
C ILE A 102 -3.83 3.07 -9.47
N PHE A 103 -3.93 1.75 -9.23
CA PHE A 103 -3.05 0.71 -9.78
C PHE A 103 -3.77 -0.25 -10.72
#